data_AF-A0A7Y4RAZ7-F1
#
_entry.id   AF-A0A7Y4RAZ7-F1
#
_cell.length_a   1.000
_cell.length_b   1.000
_cell.length_c   1.000
_cell.angle_alpha   90.00
_cell.angle_beta   90.00
_cell.angle_gamma   90.00
#
_symmetry.space_group_name_H-M   'P 1'
#
loop_
_entity.id
_entity.type
_entity.pdbx_description
1 polymer ?
#
loop_
_entity_poly.entity_id
_entity_poly.type
_entity_poly.pdbx_seq_one_letter_code
_entity_poly.pdbx_strand_id
1 'polypeptide(L)'
;MEVLVVVIVLSILALVVVPEFTSATTSTRDATLRANLRGMRAAISLFKIEHSDDYPNYATFANEMTLASKADKSTAAIGTALYIYGPYVRAIPLNPFNSLNTLAATLTGATGWTYNETTGAFNANDGAHDTW
;
A
#
# COMPACT_ATOMS: atom_id res chain seq x y z
N MET A 1 -50.87 -20.38 -24.36
CA MET A 1 -49.91 -19.41 -24.93
C MET A 1 -49.31 -18.54 -23.81
N GLU A 2 -48.77 -19.16 -22.76
CA GLU A 2 -48.19 -18.47 -21.59
C GLU A 2 -46.74 -18.91 -21.39
N VAL A 3 -46.50 -20.22 -21.43
CA VAL A 3 -45.16 -20.82 -21.31
C VAL A 3 -44.21 -20.37 -22.43
N LEU A 4 -44.72 -20.09 -23.63
CA LEU A 4 -43.90 -19.70 -24.78
C LEU A 4 -43.18 -18.37 -24.57
N VAL A 5 -43.88 -17.37 -23.99
CA VAL A 5 -43.31 -16.06 -23.69
C VAL A 5 -42.25 -16.15 -22.59
N VAL A 6 -42.50 -16.98 -21.57
CA VAL A 6 -41.58 -17.18 -20.45
C VAL A 6 -40.26 -17.79 -20.95
N VAL A 7 -40.32 -18.78 -21.84
CA VAL A 7 -39.13 -19.45 -22.40
C VAL A 7 -38.30 -18.49 -23.26
N ILE A 8 -38.95 -17.65 -24.08
CA ILE A 8 -38.25 -16.68 -24.93
C ILE A 8 -37.50 -15.63 -24.10
N VAL A 9 -38.16 -15.09 -23.08
CA VAL A 9 -37.53 -14.07 -22.21
C VAL A 9 -36.36 -14.65 -21.43
N LEU A 10 -36.50 -15.86 -20.87
CA LEU A 10 -35.39 -16.54 -20.18
C LEU A 10 -34.23 -16.87 -21.12
N SER A 11 -34.50 -17.22 -22.39
CA SER A 11 -33.48 -17.52 -23.39
C SER A 11 -32.62 -16.29 -23.76
N ILE A 12 -33.24 -15.11 -23.83
CA ILE A 12 -32.53 -13.85 -24.11
C ILE A 12 -31.75 -13.38 -22.88
N LEU A 13 -32.36 -13.44 -21.69
CA LEU A 13 -31.71 -13.03 -20.45
C LEU A 13 -30.47 -13.88 -20.15
N ALA A 14 -30.52 -15.19 -20.39
CA ALA A 14 -29.36 -16.07 -20.21
C ALA A 14 -28.17 -15.71 -21.12
N LEU A 15 -28.42 -15.05 -22.26
CA LEU A 15 -27.39 -14.68 -23.23
C LEU A 15 -26.67 -13.35 -22.89
N VAL A 16 -27.26 -12.50 -22.05
CA VAL A 16 -26.78 -11.11 -21.80
C VAL A 16 -26.12 -10.95 -20.42
N VAL A 17 -26.03 -12.01 -19.62
CA VAL A 17 -25.39 -11.93 -18.29
C VAL A 17 -23.87 -12.04 -18.43
N VAL A 18 -23.19 -10.90 -18.46
CA VAL A 18 -21.76 -10.80 -18.14
C VAL A 18 -21.66 -10.44 -16.64
N PRO A 19 -21.11 -11.31 -15.78
CA PRO A 19 -20.92 -10.97 -14.37
C PRO A 19 -19.81 -9.91 -14.21
N GLU A 20 -20.16 -8.71 -13.75
CA GLU A 20 -19.24 -7.58 -13.54
C GLU A 20 -18.36 -7.72 -12.28
N PHE A 21 -18.54 -8.79 -11.50
CA PHE A 21 -17.89 -8.98 -10.20
C PHE A 21 -16.36 -9.05 -10.27
N THR A 22 -15.76 -9.54 -11.35
CA THR A 22 -14.28 -9.65 -11.45
C THR A 22 -13.60 -8.29 -11.64
N SER A 23 -14.13 -7.42 -12.51
CA SER A 23 -13.52 -6.12 -12.82
C SER A 23 -13.60 -5.13 -11.65
N ALA A 24 -14.71 -5.16 -10.90
CA ALA A 24 -14.90 -4.31 -9.73
C ALA A 24 -13.86 -4.58 -8.63
N THR A 25 -13.44 -5.85 -8.46
CA THR A 25 -12.45 -6.22 -7.42
C THR A 25 -11.05 -5.71 -7.73
N THR A 26 -10.59 -5.81 -8.98
CA THR A 26 -9.26 -5.30 -9.39
C THR A 26 -9.17 -3.79 -9.30
N SER A 27 -10.17 -3.06 -9.80
CA SER A 27 -10.22 -1.59 -9.72
C SER A 27 -10.22 -1.09 -8.27
N THR A 28 -10.91 -1.81 -7.37
CA THR A 28 -10.89 -1.52 -5.93
C THR A 28 -9.50 -1.72 -5.34
N ARG A 29 -8.82 -2.83 -5.67
CA ARG A 29 -7.45 -3.10 -5.22
C ARG A 29 -6.46 -2.05 -5.71
N ASP A 30 -6.57 -1.61 -6.97
CA ASP A 30 -5.73 -0.52 -7.50
C ASP A 30 -5.96 0.80 -6.77
N ALA A 31 -7.22 1.13 -6.48
CA ALA A 31 -7.56 2.33 -5.72
C ALA A 31 -6.97 2.30 -4.31
N THR A 32 -7.05 1.14 -3.62
CA THR A 32 -6.42 0.93 -2.33
C THR A 32 -4.90 1.01 -2.41
N LEU A 33 -4.27 0.41 -3.42
CA LEU A 33 -2.82 0.46 -3.62
C LEU A 33 -2.35 1.91 -3.77
N ARG A 34 -3.01 2.69 -4.63
CA ARG A 34 -2.70 4.11 -4.85
C ARG A 34 -2.94 4.96 -3.60
N ALA A 35 -3.93 4.62 -2.77
CA ALA A 35 -4.15 5.30 -1.49
C ALA A 35 -3.01 4.99 -0.50
N ASN A 36 -2.62 3.72 -0.39
CA ASN A 36 -1.52 3.27 0.47
C ASN A 36 -0.19 3.91 0.05
N LEU A 37 0.14 3.91 -1.25
CA LEU A 37 1.35 4.56 -1.79
C LEU A 37 1.39 6.05 -1.46
N ARG A 38 0.27 6.77 -1.66
CA ARG A 38 0.18 8.20 -1.33
C ARG A 38 0.37 8.45 0.16
N GLY A 39 -0.27 7.65 1.02
CA GLY A 39 -0.11 7.74 2.47
C GLY A 39 1.32 7.49 2.93
N MET A 40 1.95 6.42 2.42
CA MET A 40 3.33 6.08 2.76
C MET A 40 4.33 7.12 2.28
N ARG A 41 4.19 7.62 1.04
CA ARG A 41 5.07 8.66 0.50
C ARG A 41 4.95 9.98 1.26
N ALA A 42 3.72 10.35 1.66
CA ALA A 42 3.50 11.52 2.50
C ALA A 42 4.19 11.37 3.87
N ALA A 43 4.07 10.19 4.50
CA ALA A 43 4.75 9.88 5.75
C ALA A 43 6.28 9.94 5.62
N ILE A 44 6.86 9.36 4.55
CA ILE A 44 8.31 9.41 4.28
C ILE A 44 8.77 10.85 4.05
N SER A 45 7.96 11.65 3.35
CA SER A 45 8.26 13.07 3.10
C SER A 45 8.27 13.88 4.39
N LEU A 46 7.33 13.60 5.30
CA LEU A 46 7.31 14.24 6.62
C LEU A 46 8.51 13.80 7.48
N PHE A 47 8.84 12.50 7.48
CA PHE A 47 10.04 11.99 8.15
C PHE A 47 11.29 12.73 7.69
N LYS A 48 11.45 12.89 6.37
CA LYS A 48 12.58 13.59 5.76
C LYS A 48 12.75 15.01 6.28
N ILE A 49 11.65 15.76 6.36
CA ILE A 49 11.65 17.15 6.84
C ILE A 49 12.11 17.22 8.30
N GLU A 50 11.67 16.26 9.13
CA GLU A 50 11.97 16.23 10.56
C GLU A 50 13.38 15.69 10.87
N HIS A 51 13.99 14.93 9.96
CA HIS A 51 15.30 14.29 10.13
C HIS A 51 16.38 14.85 9.20
N SER A 52 16.42 16.17 9.02
CA SER A 52 17.49 16.87 8.28
C SER A 52 17.72 16.36 6.84
N ASP A 53 16.63 16.17 6.10
CA ASP A 53 16.62 15.64 4.73
C ASP A 53 17.05 14.16 4.60
N ASP A 54 17.14 13.44 5.71
CA ASP A 54 17.49 12.03 5.74
C ASP A 54 16.24 11.13 5.64
N TYR A 55 16.38 10.03 4.91
CA TYR A 55 15.30 9.08 4.71
C TYR A 55 15.36 7.97 5.78
N PRO A 56 14.22 7.28 6.02
CA PRO A 56 14.24 6.13 6.89
C PRO A 56 15.25 5.06 6.43
N ASN A 57 15.95 4.41 7.36
CA ASN A 57 16.86 3.34 6.96
C ASN A 57 16.07 2.07 6.63
N TYR A 58 16.49 1.31 5.63
CA TYR A 58 15.78 0.10 5.23
C TYR A 58 15.63 -0.92 6.38
N ALA A 59 16.70 -1.11 7.16
CA ALA A 59 16.72 -2.09 8.25
C ALA A 59 15.78 -1.74 9.43
N THR A 60 15.55 -0.44 9.67
CA THR A 60 14.75 0.08 10.80
C THR A 60 13.48 0.77 10.34
N PHE A 61 13.14 0.71 9.05
CA PHE A 61 12.03 1.42 8.42
C PHE A 61 10.71 1.26 9.19
N ALA A 62 10.37 0.04 9.58
CA ALA A 62 9.12 -0.22 10.30
C ALA A 62 9.07 0.51 11.65
N ASN A 63 10.19 0.54 12.38
CA ASN A 63 10.27 1.22 13.66
C ASN A 63 10.24 2.73 13.46
N GLU A 64 11.03 3.25 12.52
CA GLU A 64 11.12 4.69 12.22
C GLU A 64 9.78 5.28 11.74
N MET A 65 8.94 4.46 11.10
CA MET A 65 7.63 4.88 10.61
C MET A 65 6.50 4.71 11.65
N THR A 66 6.61 3.75 12.58
CA THR A 66 5.52 3.40 13.52
C THR A 66 5.77 3.80 14.97
N LEU A 67 6.99 4.15 15.34
CA LEU A 67 7.39 4.58 16.67
C LEU A 67 7.68 6.09 16.71
N ALA A 68 7.92 6.61 17.92
CA ALA A 68 8.43 7.97 18.06
C ALA A 68 9.94 7.99 17.81
N SER A 69 10.44 9.05 17.16
CA SER A 69 11.84 9.22 16.82
C SER A 69 12.41 10.57 17.27
N LYS A 70 13.73 10.68 17.16
CA LYS A 70 14.54 11.88 17.39
C LYS A 70 15.24 12.29 16.10
N ALA A 71 15.81 13.49 16.07
CA ALA A 71 16.56 14.00 14.92
C ALA A 71 17.69 13.06 14.44
N ASP A 72 18.21 12.18 15.31
CA ASP A 72 19.24 11.17 15.00
C ASP A 72 18.67 9.85 14.45
N LYS A 73 17.36 9.78 14.17
CA LYS A 73 16.61 8.59 13.73
C LYS A 73 16.52 7.48 14.79
N SER A 74 16.98 7.70 16.02
CA SER A 74 16.74 6.74 17.10
C SER A 74 15.25 6.65 17.40
N THR A 75 14.75 5.44 17.64
CA THR A 75 13.32 5.17 17.88
C THR A 75 13.06 4.70 19.30
N ALA A 76 11.89 5.04 19.84
CA ALA A 76 11.42 4.58 21.14
C ALA A 76 9.89 4.51 21.18
N ALA A 77 9.35 3.90 22.25
CA ALA A 77 7.91 3.84 22.46
C ALA A 77 7.28 5.24 22.40
N ILE A 78 6.06 5.32 21.86
CA ILE A 78 5.32 6.58 21.74
C ILE A 78 5.14 7.18 23.15
N GLY A 79 5.45 8.47 23.29
CA GLY A 79 5.41 9.18 24.57
C GLY A 79 6.71 9.12 25.38
N THR A 80 7.77 8.51 24.87
CA THR A 80 9.10 8.57 25.50
C THR A 80 9.63 10.01 25.46
N ALA A 81 10.10 10.50 26.61
CA ALA A 81 10.66 11.85 26.71
C ALA A 81 11.81 12.05 25.71
N LEU A 82 11.86 13.24 25.11
CA LEU A 82 12.82 13.66 24.07
C LEU A 82 12.61 13.01 22.69
N TYR A 83 11.73 12.02 22.51
CA TYR A 83 11.33 11.49 21.20
C TYR A 83 10.10 12.25 20.71
N ILE A 84 10.36 13.35 20.01
CA ILE A 84 9.35 14.36 19.65
C ILE A 84 8.76 14.18 18.25
N TYR A 85 9.38 13.34 17.42
CA TYR A 85 8.98 13.12 16.03
C TYR A 85 8.22 11.80 15.87
N GLY A 86 7.38 11.71 14.84
CA GLY A 86 6.53 10.54 14.60
C GLY A 86 5.50 10.27 15.72
N PRO A 87 4.81 9.11 15.68
CA PRO A 87 4.81 8.11 14.61
C PRO A 87 4.12 8.63 13.34
N TYR A 88 4.65 8.26 12.18
CA TYR A 88 4.17 8.77 10.89
C TYR A 88 3.04 7.94 10.30
N VAL A 89 3.02 6.65 10.62
CA VAL A 89 1.95 5.72 10.27
C VAL A 89 1.63 4.81 11.45
N ARG A 90 0.36 4.40 11.57
CA ARG A 90 -0.06 3.47 12.62
C ARG A 90 0.47 2.06 12.41
N ALA A 91 0.57 1.64 11.16
CA ALA A 91 1.14 0.36 10.74
C ALA A 91 1.49 0.44 9.26
N ILE A 92 2.46 -0.36 8.82
CA ILE A 92 2.74 -0.52 7.39
C ILE A 92 1.53 -1.24 6.75
N PRO A 93 0.89 -0.66 5.73
CA PRO A 93 -0.26 -1.26 5.08
C PRO A 93 0.13 -2.57 4.38
N LEU A 94 -0.80 -3.52 4.32
CA LEU A 94 -0.67 -4.70 3.49
C LEU A 94 -0.83 -4.30 2.02
N ASN A 95 -0.01 -4.84 1.14
CA ASN A 95 -0.21 -4.69 -0.29
C ASN A 95 -1.45 -5.52 -0.72
N PRO A 96 -2.46 -4.90 -1.36
CA PRO A 96 -3.70 -5.58 -1.74
C PRO A 96 -3.55 -6.70 -2.79
N PHE A 97 -2.39 -6.82 -3.45
CA PHE A 97 -2.13 -7.82 -4.49
C PHE A 97 -1.45 -9.08 -3.97
N ASN A 98 -0.58 -8.97 -2.97
CA ASN A 98 0.14 -10.12 -2.40
C ASN A 98 -0.12 -10.32 -0.89
N SER A 99 -0.89 -9.44 -0.25
CA SER A 99 -1.20 -9.46 1.18
C SER A 99 0.02 -9.44 2.09
N LEU A 100 1.14 -8.90 1.61
CA LEU A 100 2.38 -8.76 2.38
C LEU A 100 2.57 -7.30 2.81
N ASN A 101 3.14 -7.10 3.99
CA ASN A 101 3.60 -5.80 4.49
C ASN A 101 5.14 -5.71 4.56
N THR A 102 5.84 -6.68 3.97
CA THR A 102 7.30 -6.75 3.96
C THR A 102 7.89 -5.77 2.94
N LEU A 103 9.08 -5.28 3.24
CA LEU A 103 9.85 -4.40 2.37
C LEU A 103 10.97 -5.18 1.70
N ALA A 104 11.33 -4.79 0.48
CA ALA A 104 12.57 -5.18 -0.20
C ALA A 104 13.34 -3.94 -0.63
N ALA A 105 14.67 -4.00 -0.59
CA ALA A 105 15.53 -2.93 -1.11
C ALA A 105 15.54 -2.89 -2.66
N THR A 106 15.10 -3.98 -3.29
CA THR A 106 15.06 -4.15 -4.75
C THR A 106 13.78 -4.84 -5.21
N LEU A 107 13.39 -4.57 -6.45
CA LEU A 107 12.25 -5.21 -7.12
C LEU A 107 12.54 -6.68 -7.35
N THR A 108 12.00 -7.53 -6.48
CA THR A 108 12.21 -8.98 -6.47
C THR A 108 10.91 -9.76 -6.71
N GLY A 109 9.75 -9.09 -6.66
CA GLY A 109 8.42 -9.72 -6.72
C GLY A 109 8.06 -10.58 -5.51
N ALA A 110 8.91 -10.64 -4.47
CA ALA A 110 8.76 -11.53 -3.32
C ALA A 110 8.29 -10.84 -2.04
N THR A 111 8.19 -9.50 -2.02
CA THR A 111 7.76 -8.72 -0.84
C THR A 111 6.54 -7.86 -1.14
N GLY A 112 5.94 -7.25 -0.12
CA GLY A 112 4.80 -6.34 -0.29
C GLY A 112 5.17 -5.06 -1.03
N TRP A 113 6.28 -4.46 -0.62
CA TRP A 113 6.70 -3.13 -1.04
C TRP A 113 8.18 -3.11 -1.38
N THR A 114 8.57 -2.20 -2.25
CA THR A 114 9.98 -1.81 -2.42
C THR A 114 10.23 -0.45 -1.80
N TYR A 115 11.39 -0.33 -1.18
CA TYR A 115 11.84 0.91 -0.58
C TYR A 115 13.33 1.13 -0.85
N ASN A 116 13.66 2.31 -1.36
CA ASN A 116 15.03 2.73 -1.58
C ASN A 116 15.40 3.83 -0.58
N GLU A 117 16.31 3.52 0.35
CA GLU A 117 16.76 4.45 1.40
C GLU A 117 17.58 5.62 0.86
N THR A 118 18.20 5.51 -0.32
CA THR A 118 18.97 6.61 -0.92
C THR A 118 18.07 7.64 -1.59
N THR A 119 16.97 7.20 -2.22
CA THR A 119 16.07 8.08 -2.97
C THR A 119 14.76 8.39 -2.24
N GLY A 120 14.42 7.61 -1.20
CA GLY A 120 13.13 7.65 -0.53
C GLY A 120 11.99 7.04 -1.36
N ALA A 121 12.29 6.42 -2.51
CA ALA A 121 11.27 5.86 -3.39
C ALA A 121 10.58 4.67 -2.70
N PHE A 122 9.25 4.72 -2.66
CA PHE A 122 8.40 3.67 -2.09
C PHE A 122 7.39 3.25 -3.14
N ASN A 123 7.47 2.00 -3.59
CA ASN A 123 6.72 1.46 -4.72
C ASN A 123 6.12 0.09 -4.36
N ALA A 124 5.13 -0.36 -5.12
CA ALA A 124 4.62 -1.72 -5.00
C ALA A 124 5.68 -2.73 -5.48
N ASN A 125 5.65 -3.95 -4.96
CA ASN A 125 6.51 -5.05 -5.44
C ASN A 125 5.62 -6.24 -5.87
N ASP A 126 4.75 -5.99 -6.83
CA ASP A 126 3.80 -7.00 -7.35
C ASP A 126 4.05 -7.33 -8.83
N GLY A 127 5.11 -6.78 -9.43
CA GLY A 127 5.51 -7.02 -10.83
C GLY A 127 4.71 -6.19 -11.84
N ALA A 128 3.50 -5.75 -11.50
CA ALA A 128 2.60 -5.00 -12.39
C ALA A 128 2.64 -3.49 -12.10
N HIS A 129 2.84 -3.11 -10.85
CA HIS A 129 2.77 -1.73 -10.35
C HIS A 129 4.09 -1.24 -9.78
N ASP A 130 5.19 -1.87 -10.16
CA ASP A 130 6.54 -1.57 -9.69
C ASP A 130 6.99 -0.12 -9.96
N THR A 131 6.39 0.54 -10.95
CA THR A 131 6.68 1.93 -11.33
C THR A 131 5.70 2.96 -10.75
N TRP A 132 4.66 2.52 -10.03
CA TRP A 132 3.62 3.38 -9.47
C TRP A 132 4.05 4.04 -8.18
#